data_AF-A0A352RS44-F1
#
_entry.id   AF-A0A352RS44-F1
#
_cell.length_a   1.000
_cell.length_b   1.000
_cell.length_c   1.000
_cell.angle_alpha   90.00
_cell.angle_beta   90.00
_cell.angle_gamma   90.00
#
_symmetry.space_group_name_H-M   'P 1'
#
loop_
_entity.id
_entity.type
_entity.pdbx_description
1 polymer ?
#
loop_
_entity_poly.entity_id
_entity_poly.type
_entity_poly.pdbx_seq_one_letter_code
_entity_poly.pdbx_strand_id
1 'polypeptide(L)'
;DEVHRFNKSQQDAFLPHVESGLFTFIGATTENPSFEVNGALLSRAAVYVLKSLNEDELKQLVLRASEELGGIRWDDEAMGLIVASADGDGRKLLNNIEIVARAARNAGVDAVDTALLGSALSENLRRFDKGGDAFYDQISALHKSVRGSDPDGALYWFCRMLDGGADPRYLARRIVRMAWEDIGLADPRAARITLDAAETYERLGSPEGELALAQALLYLAVAPKSNAGYNAYNAARAFVAKDKSRAVPVHLRNAPTKLMKELGYGHAYRYAHDEPEAYAAGEHYLPDDLRSQDWYQPTPRGLEGKIGDKLRHLRDLDDAWHREQRGKSGKD
;
A
#
# COMPACT_ATOMS: atom_id res chain seq x y z
N ASP A 1 -20.54 -4.79 -17.92
CA ASP A 1 -20.06 -5.06 -16.56
C ASP A 1 -18.60 -4.67 -16.47
N GLU A 2 -18.10 -4.35 -15.28
CA GLU A 2 -16.70 -3.96 -15.00
C GLU A 2 -16.13 -2.89 -15.95
N VAL A 3 -16.84 -1.77 -16.12
CA VAL A 3 -16.48 -0.73 -17.11
C VAL A 3 -15.07 -0.15 -16.90
N HIS A 4 -14.53 -0.20 -15.68
CA HIS A 4 -13.18 0.24 -15.36
C HIS A 4 -12.08 -0.54 -16.11
N ARG A 5 -12.36 -1.75 -16.61
CA ARG A 5 -11.38 -2.56 -17.35
C ARG A 5 -11.14 -2.06 -18.78
N PHE A 6 -12.00 -1.18 -19.29
CA PHE A 6 -11.83 -0.63 -20.62
C PHE A 6 -10.87 0.55 -20.59
N ASN A 7 -9.88 0.50 -21.49
CA ASN A 7 -9.00 1.64 -21.68
C ASN A 7 -9.77 2.83 -22.29
N LYS A 8 -9.16 4.02 -22.23
CA LYS A 8 -9.79 5.26 -22.72
C LYS A 8 -10.32 5.16 -24.16
N SER A 9 -9.55 4.57 -25.07
CA SER A 9 -9.98 4.45 -26.48
C SER A 9 -11.17 3.52 -26.66
N GLN A 10 -11.27 2.46 -25.84
CA GLN A 10 -12.41 1.56 -25.83
C GLN A 10 -13.66 2.25 -25.28
N GLN A 11 -13.50 3.09 -24.25
CA GLN A 11 -14.62 3.87 -23.70
C GLN A 11 -15.11 4.96 -24.67
N ASP A 12 -14.19 5.66 -25.34
CA ASP A 12 -14.50 6.71 -26.32
C ASP A 12 -15.32 6.15 -27.51
N ALA A 13 -15.10 4.89 -27.88
CA ALA A 13 -15.83 4.22 -28.96
C ALA A 13 -17.35 4.12 -28.71
N PHE A 14 -17.81 4.17 -27.46
CA PHE A 14 -19.24 4.13 -27.15
C PHE A 14 -19.96 5.48 -27.36
N LEU A 15 -19.24 6.59 -27.29
CA LEU A 15 -19.83 7.94 -27.23
C LEU A 15 -20.78 8.25 -28.41
N PRO A 16 -20.42 8.02 -29.69
CA PRO A 16 -21.30 8.37 -30.81
C PRO A 16 -22.63 7.60 -30.79
N HIS A 17 -22.60 6.37 -30.25
CA HIS A 17 -23.76 5.49 -30.19
C HIS A 17 -24.69 5.84 -29.01
N VAL A 18 -24.11 6.30 -27.90
CA VAL A 18 -24.87 6.84 -26.77
C VAL A 18 -25.52 8.17 -27.16
N GLU A 19 -24.79 9.04 -27.85
CA GLU A 19 -25.30 10.35 -28.30
C GLU A 19 -26.39 10.25 -29.36
N SER A 20 -26.27 9.31 -30.29
CA SER A 20 -27.31 9.06 -31.31
C SER A 20 -28.55 8.34 -30.76
N GLY A 21 -28.51 7.88 -29.51
CA GLY A 21 -29.60 7.13 -28.89
C GLY A 21 -29.75 5.71 -29.43
N LEU A 22 -28.70 5.16 -30.07
CA LEU A 22 -28.71 3.79 -30.59
C LEU A 22 -28.89 2.75 -29.48
N PHE A 23 -28.31 3.00 -28.30
CA PHE A 23 -28.52 2.21 -27.09
C PHE A 23 -28.41 3.05 -25.82
N THR A 24 -29.02 2.56 -24.74
CA THR A 24 -28.82 3.10 -23.38
C THR A 24 -27.63 2.43 -22.73
N PHE A 25 -26.65 3.22 -22.31
CA PHE A 25 -25.46 2.71 -21.62
C PHE A 25 -25.74 2.49 -20.13
N ILE A 26 -25.60 1.25 -19.66
CA ILE A 26 -25.62 0.90 -18.24
C ILE A 26 -24.29 0.23 -17.90
N GLY A 27 -23.41 0.99 -17.25
CA GLY A 27 -22.13 0.53 -16.75
C GLY A 27 -22.23 0.12 -15.29
N ALA A 28 -21.61 -1.00 -14.93
CA ALA A 28 -21.40 -1.41 -13.55
C ALA A 28 -19.89 -1.45 -13.28
N THR A 29 -19.50 -1.07 -12.08
CA THR A 29 -18.12 -1.08 -11.58
C THR A 29 -18.15 -1.15 -10.07
N THR A 30 -17.16 -1.80 -9.48
CA THR A 30 -16.92 -1.78 -8.04
C THR A 30 -15.99 -0.61 -7.67
N GLU A 31 -15.11 -0.21 -8.59
CA GLU A 31 -14.18 0.91 -8.46
C GLU A 31 -14.88 2.28 -8.54
N ASN A 32 -14.20 3.33 -8.03
CA ASN A 32 -14.72 4.69 -8.12
C ASN A 32 -14.75 5.19 -9.59
N PRO A 33 -15.94 5.46 -10.14
CA PRO A 33 -16.10 5.76 -11.56
C PRO A 33 -15.40 7.07 -11.99
N SER A 34 -15.17 8.02 -11.06
CA SER A 34 -14.47 9.27 -11.38
C SER A 34 -13.00 9.13 -11.76
N PHE A 35 -12.35 8.01 -11.40
CA PHE A 35 -10.96 7.73 -11.75
C PHE A 35 -10.84 6.87 -13.00
N GLU A 36 -11.72 5.88 -13.13
CA GLU A 36 -11.59 4.81 -14.13
C GLU A 36 -12.47 5.00 -15.38
N VAL A 37 -13.47 5.89 -15.32
CA VAL A 37 -14.34 6.20 -16.46
C VAL A 37 -13.98 7.56 -17.03
N ASN A 38 -13.90 7.66 -18.36
CA ASN A 38 -13.59 8.91 -19.03
C ASN A 38 -14.67 9.98 -18.70
N GLY A 39 -14.24 11.25 -18.65
CA GLY A 39 -15.16 12.35 -18.30
C GLY A 39 -16.30 12.55 -19.32
N ALA A 40 -16.09 12.16 -20.57
CA ALA A 40 -17.09 12.33 -21.64
C ALA A 40 -18.27 11.35 -21.51
N LEU A 41 -18.02 10.12 -21.08
CA LEU A 41 -19.05 9.11 -20.85
C LEU A 41 -19.76 9.40 -19.53
N LEU A 42 -19.02 9.81 -18.49
CA LEU A 42 -19.61 10.26 -17.23
C LEU A 42 -20.55 11.45 -17.41
N SER A 43 -20.26 12.39 -18.30
CA SER A 43 -21.14 13.53 -18.54
C SER A 43 -22.46 13.15 -19.24
N ARG A 44 -22.61 11.90 -19.71
CA ARG A 44 -23.79 11.35 -20.41
C ARG A 44 -24.45 10.22 -19.62
N ALA A 45 -23.93 9.89 -18.44
CA ALA A 45 -24.44 8.81 -17.60
C ALA A 45 -24.76 9.31 -16.19
N ALA A 46 -25.89 8.87 -15.62
CA ALA A 46 -26.18 9.08 -14.21
C ALA A 46 -25.40 8.06 -13.36
N VAL A 47 -24.78 8.52 -12.27
CA VAL A 47 -24.05 7.65 -11.34
C VAL A 47 -24.94 7.33 -10.14
N TYR A 48 -25.16 6.04 -9.91
CA TYR A 48 -25.88 5.53 -8.75
C TYR A 48 -24.92 4.74 -7.87
N VAL A 49 -24.86 5.09 -6.58
CA VAL A 49 -24.08 4.35 -5.59
C VAL A 49 -24.97 3.26 -5.02
N LEU A 50 -24.66 2.01 -5.34
CA LEU A 50 -25.27 0.85 -4.71
C LEU A 50 -24.53 0.52 -3.41
N LYS A 51 -25.26 0.16 -2.38
CA LYS A 51 -24.71 -0.33 -1.11
C LYS A 51 -24.86 -1.84 -1.05
N SER A 52 -23.98 -2.49 -0.30
CA SER A 52 -24.13 -3.90 0.04
C SER A 52 -25.48 -4.14 0.74
N LEU A 53 -26.04 -5.33 0.53
CA LEU A 53 -27.31 -5.71 1.15
C LEU A 53 -27.12 -5.86 2.66
N ASN A 54 -28.10 -5.40 3.43
CA ASN A 54 -28.14 -5.64 4.87
C ASN A 54 -28.66 -7.07 5.18
N GLU A 55 -28.56 -7.48 6.44
CA GLU A 55 -28.95 -8.84 6.86
C GLU A 55 -30.43 -9.16 6.56
N ASP A 56 -31.35 -8.21 6.73
CA ASP A 56 -32.77 -8.46 6.50
C ASP A 56 -33.08 -8.58 4.99
N GLU A 57 -32.41 -7.79 4.16
CA GLU A 57 -32.46 -7.90 2.71
C GLU A 57 -31.89 -9.24 2.22
N LEU A 58 -30.78 -9.69 2.81
CA LEU A 58 -30.19 -10.99 2.52
C LEU A 58 -31.12 -12.13 2.96
N LYS A 59 -31.73 -12.07 4.14
CA LYS A 59 -32.73 -13.06 4.59
C LYS A 59 -33.89 -13.17 3.60
N GLN A 60 -34.40 -12.04 3.10
CA GLN A 60 -35.43 -12.05 2.06
C GLN A 60 -34.95 -12.73 0.78
N LEU A 61 -33.69 -12.52 0.39
CA LEU A 61 -33.10 -13.18 -0.77
C LEU A 61 -32.95 -14.69 -0.56
N VAL A 62 -32.57 -15.14 0.65
CA VAL A 62 -32.54 -16.57 1.01
C VAL A 62 -33.91 -17.20 0.81
N LEU A 63 -34.96 -16.60 1.36
CA LEU A 63 -36.32 -17.15 1.30
C LEU A 63 -36.79 -17.28 -0.15
N ARG A 64 -36.62 -16.23 -0.97
CA ARG A 64 -36.98 -16.26 -2.40
C ARG A 64 -36.24 -17.35 -3.17
N ALA A 65 -34.92 -17.46 -2.96
CA ALA A 65 -34.11 -18.49 -3.61
C ALA A 65 -34.51 -19.90 -3.17
N SER A 66 -34.88 -20.06 -1.91
CA SER A 66 -35.29 -21.34 -1.32
C SER A 66 -36.60 -21.85 -1.91
N GLU A 67 -37.56 -20.95 -2.17
CA GLU A 67 -38.80 -21.28 -2.87
C GLU A 67 -38.52 -21.77 -4.29
N GLU A 68 -37.69 -21.05 -5.06
CA GLU A 68 -37.34 -21.40 -6.44
C GLU A 68 -36.57 -22.73 -6.56
N LEU A 69 -35.76 -23.06 -5.55
CA LEU A 69 -34.93 -24.27 -5.52
C LEU A 69 -35.66 -25.53 -4.99
N GLY A 70 -36.98 -25.46 -4.80
CA GLY A 70 -37.80 -26.61 -4.41
C GLY A 70 -38.28 -26.61 -2.96
N GLY A 71 -38.31 -25.44 -2.30
CA GLY A 71 -38.89 -25.29 -0.96
C GLY A 71 -37.96 -25.69 0.19
N ILE A 72 -36.69 -25.31 0.09
CA ILE A 72 -35.70 -25.59 1.14
C ILE A 72 -36.08 -24.87 2.43
N ARG A 73 -36.12 -25.62 3.54
CA ARG A 73 -36.31 -25.05 4.87
C ARG A 73 -34.96 -24.87 5.56
N TRP A 74 -34.86 -23.81 6.34
CA TRP A 74 -33.67 -23.48 7.11
C TRP A 74 -34.03 -23.52 8.59
N ASP A 75 -33.17 -24.08 9.42
CA ASP A 75 -33.21 -23.76 10.84
C ASP A 75 -32.76 -22.30 11.06
N ASP A 76 -33.12 -21.73 12.21
CA ASP A 76 -32.83 -20.31 12.50
C ASP A 76 -31.32 -20.03 12.55
N GLU A 77 -30.53 -21.02 13.01
CA GLU A 77 -29.08 -20.89 13.14
C GLU A 77 -28.36 -20.97 11.78
N ALA A 78 -28.70 -21.92 10.91
CA ALA A 78 -28.17 -21.98 9.54
C ALA A 78 -28.64 -20.80 8.69
N MET A 79 -29.85 -20.29 8.91
CA MET A 79 -30.30 -19.03 8.28
C MET A 79 -29.38 -17.87 8.67
N GLY A 80 -29.03 -17.73 9.95
CA GLY A 80 -28.06 -16.74 10.40
C GLY A 80 -26.69 -16.92 9.74
N LEU A 81 -26.19 -18.17 9.71
CA LEU A 81 -24.86 -18.49 9.16
C LEU A 81 -24.77 -18.29 7.64
N ILE A 82 -25.79 -18.68 6.87
CA ILE A 82 -25.79 -18.50 5.41
C ILE A 82 -25.83 -17.01 5.04
N VAL A 83 -26.61 -16.20 5.77
CA VAL A 83 -26.67 -14.75 5.59
C VAL A 83 -25.31 -14.12 5.94
N ALA A 84 -24.71 -14.50 7.06
CA ALA A 84 -23.39 -14.02 7.46
C ALA A 84 -22.30 -14.41 6.43
N SER A 85 -22.42 -15.58 5.79
CA SER A 85 -21.45 -16.05 4.79
C SER A 85 -21.38 -15.14 3.55
N ALA A 86 -22.43 -14.38 3.26
CA ALA A 86 -22.55 -13.55 2.07
C ALA A 86 -21.86 -12.17 2.21
N ASP A 87 -21.67 -11.67 3.44
CA ASP A 87 -21.06 -10.37 3.71
C ASP A 87 -21.63 -9.22 2.85
N GLY A 88 -22.95 -9.21 2.66
CA GLY A 88 -23.64 -8.20 1.86
C GLY A 88 -23.66 -8.43 0.33
N ASP A 89 -23.01 -9.47 -0.18
CA ASP A 89 -23.02 -9.86 -1.60
C ASP A 89 -24.13 -10.89 -1.90
N GLY A 90 -25.20 -10.42 -2.57
CA GLY A 90 -26.31 -11.28 -2.98
C GLY A 90 -25.95 -12.36 -4.00
N ARG A 91 -24.96 -12.14 -4.88
CA ARG A 91 -24.50 -13.17 -5.83
C ARG A 91 -23.78 -14.28 -5.10
N LYS A 92 -22.89 -13.93 -4.16
CA LYS A 92 -22.21 -14.89 -3.28
C LYS A 92 -23.22 -15.70 -2.47
N LEU A 93 -24.24 -15.04 -1.91
CA LEU A 93 -25.31 -15.70 -1.18
C LEU A 93 -26.04 -16.74 -2.05
N LEU A 94 -26.48 -16.35 -3.25
CA LEU A 94 -27.21 -17.25 -4.15
C LEU A 94 -26.36 -18.46 -4.57
N ASN A 95 -25.07 -18.26 -4.86
CA ASN A 95 -24.14 -19.35 -5.15
C ASN A 95 -24.02 -20.32 -3.96
N ASN A 96 -23.88 -19.78 -2.74
CA ASN A 96 -23.80 -20.59 -1.52
C ASN A 96 -25.10 -21.39 -1.30
N ILE A 97 -26.27 -20.76 -1.50
CA ILE A 97 -27.56 -21.42 -1.41
C ILE A 97 -27.68 -22.54 -2.43
N GLU A 98 -27.24 -22.34 -3.68
CA GLU A 98 -27.28 -23.38 -4.71
C GLU A 98 -26.43 -24.61 -4.33
N ILE A 99 -25.24 -24.38 -3.76
CA ILE A 99 -24.36 -25.44 -3.26
C ILE A 99 -25.06 -26.23 -2.14
N VAL A 100 -25.61 -25.52 -1.15
CA VAL A 100 -26.33 -26.12 -0.03
C VAL A 100 -27.56 -26.87 -0.51
N ALA A 101 -28.33 -26.32 -1.44
CA ALA A 101 -29.49 -26.95 -2.07
C ALA A 101 -29.12 -28.27 -2.76
N ARG A 102 -27.98 -28.30 -3.46
CA ARG A 102 -27.47 -29.53 -4.09
C ARG A 102 -27.06 -30.55 -3.04
N ALA A 103 -26.39 -30.13 -1.96
CA ALA A 103 -26.01 -31.01 -0.87
C ALA A 103 -27.25 -31.60 -0.16
N ALA A 104 -28.25 -30.77 0.13
CA ALA A 104 -29.52 -31.17 0.73
C ALA A 104 -30.26 -32.20 -0.14
N ARG A 105 -30.38 -31.94 -1.45
CA ARG A 105 -30.98 -32.90 -2.40
C ARG A 105 -30.22 -34.22 -2.45
N ASN A 106 -28.88 -34.20 -2.46
CA ASN A 106 -28.07 -35.42 -2.47
C ASN A 106 -28.21 -36.22 -1.18
N ALA A 107 -28.41 -35.55 -0.04
CA ALA A 107 -28.67 -36.18 1.25
C ALA A 107 -30.14 -36.59 1.44
N GLY A 108 -31.04 -36.21 0.52
CA GLY A 108 -32.48 -36.50 0.62
C GLY A 108 -33.17 -35.76 1.78
N VAL A 109 -32.68 -34.57 2.13
CA VAL A 109 -33.23 -33.75 3.22
C VAL A 109 -33.76 -32.42 2.70
N ASP A 110 -34.87 -31.97 3.27
CA ASP A 110 -35.55 -30.72 2.90
C ASP A 110 -35.31 -29.58 3.91
N ALA A 111 -34.64 -29.88 5.02
CA ALA A 111 -34.27 -28.93 6.06
C ALA A 111 -32.75 -28.86 6.17
N VAL A 112 -32.20 -27.65 6.05
CA VAL A 112 -30.78 -27.36 6.21
C VAL A 112 -30.53 -27.00 7.66
N ASP A 113 -29.68 -27.78 8.31
CA ASP A 113 -29.12 -27.47 9.62
C ASP A 113 -27.67 -26.96 9.51
N THR A 114 -27.13 -26.52 10.65
CA THR A 114 -25.76 -26.01 10.73
C THR A 114 -24.70 -27.03 10.30
N ALA A 115 -24.94 -28.33 10.52
CA ALA A 115 -24.04 -29.40 10.15
C ALA A 115 -23.96 -29.59 8.62
N LEU A 116 -25.13 -29.64 7.95
CA LEU A 116 -25.21 -29.72 6.51
C LEU A 116 -24.62 -28.46 5.86
N LEU A 117 -24.99 -27.28 6.37
CA LEU A 117 -24.44 -26.00 5.90
C LEU A 117 -22.92 -25.98 5.99
N GLY A 118 -22.38 -26.37 7.15
CA GLY A 118 -20.94 -26.44 7.38
C GLY A 118 -20.27 -27.39 6.38
N SER A 119 -20.80 -28.60 6.20
CA SER A 119 -20.25 -29.57 5.25
C SER A 119 -20.26 -29.06 3.79
N ALA A 120 -21.30 -28.33 3.39
CA ALA A 120 -21.49 -27.84 2.03
C ALA A 120 -20.62 -26.61 1.72
N LEU A 121 -20.44 -25.70 2.68
CA LEU A 121 -19.70 -24.45 2.49
C LEU A 121 -18.21 -24.55 2.81
N SER A 122 -17.78 -25.54 3.58
CA SER A 122 -16.36 -25.76 3.90
C SER A 122 -15.47 -25.93 2.66
N GLU A 123 -16.02 -26.40 1.54
CA GLU A 123 -15.30 -26.48 0.26
C GLU A 123 -15.17 -25.12 -0.47
N ASN A 124 -16.02 -24.12 -0.18
CA ASN A 124 -16.12 -22.86 -0.96
C ASN A 124 -15.77 -21.58 -0.20
N LEU A 125 -15.75 -21.56 1.14
CA LEU A 125 -15.34 -20.40 1.95
C LEU A 125 -13.89 -19.91 1.70
N ARG A 126 -13.09 -20.69 0.97
CA ARG A 126 -11.68 -20.35 0.62
C ARG A 126 -11.50 -19.34 -0.52
N ARG A 127 -12.56 -18.81 -1.12
CA ARG A 127 -12.45 -17.78 -2.16
C ARG A 127 -12.75 -16.39 -1.61
N PHE A 128 -11.77 -15.80 -0.93
CA PHE A 128 -11.59 -14.34 -0.99
C PHE A 128 -11.44 -13.94 -2.45
N ASP A 129 -12.14 -12.89 -2.87
CA ASP A 129 -11.87 -12.29 -4.15
C ASP A 129 -10.54 -11.53 -4.09
N LYS A 130 -9.45 -12.21 -4.44
CA LYS A 130 -8.13 -11.60 -4.65
C LYS A 130 -8.22 -10.66 -5.85
N GLY A 131 -8.62 -9.41 -5.60
CA GLY A 131 -8.66 -8.35 -6.60
C GLY A 131 -9.84 -7.39 -6.53
N GLY A 132 -10.82 -7.61 -5.66
CA GLY A 132 -11.96 -6.68 -5.49
C GLY A 132 -11.68 -5.52 -4.52
N ASP A 133 -12.52 -4.48 -4.55
CA ASP A 133 -12.37 -3.27 -3.70
C ASP A 133 -12.26 -3.58 -2.21
N ALA A 134 -13.03 -4.56 -1.71
CA ALA A 134 -12.98 -4.95 -0.30
C ALA A 134 -11.57 -5.43 0.13
N PHE A 135 -10.82 -6.10 -0.76
CA PHE A 135 -9.44 -6.49 -0.49
C PHE A 135 -8.54 -5.25 -0.37
N TYR A 136 -8.70 -4.29 -1.28
CA TYR A 136 -7.93 -3.05 -1.30
C TYR A 136 -8.25 -2.12 -0.12
N ASP A 137 -9.52 -2.06 0.28
CA ASP A 137 -9.98 -1.32 1.45
C ASP A 137 -9.42 -1.91 2.74
N GLN A 138 -9.43 -3.23 2.89
CA GLN A 138 -8.87 -3.88 4.09
C GLN A 138 -7.35 -3.70 4.18
N ILE A 139 -6.58 -3.85 3.09
CA ILE A 139 -5.13 -3.60 3.14
C ILE A 139 -4.81 -2.11 3.36
N SER A 140 -5.66 -1.23 2.84
CA SER A 140 -5.60 0.21 3.04
C SER A 140 -5.85 0.56 4.52
N ALA A 141 -6.86 -0.07 5.14
CA ALA A 141 -7.19 0.08 6.54
C ALA A 141 -6.07 -0.45 7.44
N LEU A 142 -5.55 -1.66 7.17
CA LEU A 142 -4.37 -2.21 7.86
C LEU A 142 -3.20 -1.23 7.87
N HIS A 143 -2.83 -0.73 6.69
CA HIS A 143 -1.72 0.21 6.55
C HIS A 143 -1.99 1.52 7.30
N LYS A 144 -3.22 2.06 7.21
CA LYS A 144 -3.59 3.29 7.92
C LYS A 144 -3.61 3.10 9.43
N SER A 145 -4.02 1.95 9.96
CA SER A 145 -3.95 1.64 11.40
C SER A 145 -2.50 1.62 11.90
N VAL A 146 -1.59 0.95 11.18
CA VAL A 146 -0.15 0.98 11.52
C VAL A 146 0.39 2.40 11.50
N ARG A 147 0.11 3.18 10.44
CA ARG A 147 0.55 4.57 10.31
C ARG A 147 -0.04 5.47 11.41
N GLY A 148 -1.31 5.24 11.75
CA GLY A 148 -2.06 5.93 12.81
C GLY A 148 -1.65 5.53 14.22
N SER A 149 -0.74 4.57 14.36
CA SER A 149 -0.28 4.02 15.63
C SER A 149 -1.39 3.34 16.46
N ASP A 150 -2.28 2.64 15.77
CA ASP A 150 -3.35 1.83 16.34
C ASP A 150 -3.00 0.33 16.19
N PRO A 151 -2.40 -0.30 17.21
CA PRO A 151 -2.01 -1.71 17.16
C PRO A 151 -3.21 -2.65 17.09
N ASP A 152 -4.33 -2.30 17.74
CA ASP A 152 -5.55 -3.11 17.77
C ASP A 152 -6.22 -3.12 16.41
N GLY A 153 -6.38 -1.95 15.80
CA GLY A 153 -6.87 -1.82 14.43
C GLY A 153 -5.96 -2.55 13.42
N ALA A 154 -4.63 -2.47 13.59
CA ALA A 154 -3.69 -3.17 12.73
C ALA A 154 -3.84 -4.70 12.84
N LEU A 155 -3.95 -5.25 14.06
CA LEU A 155 -4.20 -6.68 14.24
C LEU A 155 -5.56 -7.10 13.68
N TYR A 156 -6.62 -6.32 13.93
CA TYR A 156 -7.96 -6.62 13.44
C TYR A 156 -7.98 -6.76 11.92
N TRP A 157 -7.48 -5.77 11.18
CA TRP A 157 -7.49 -5.81 9.72
C TRP A 157 -6.57 -6.89 9.17
N PHE A 158 -5.43 -7.17 9.82
CA PHE A 158 -4.57 -8.28 9.44
C PHE A 158 -5.28 -9.64 9.58
N CYS A 159 -5.91 -9.90 10.73
CA CYS A 159 -6.66 -11.12 10.97
C CYS A 159 -7.88 -11.24 10.04
N ARG A 160 -8.61 -10.15 9.76
CA ARG A 160 -9.71 -10.14 8.79
C ARG A 160 -9.25 -10.51 7.39
N MET A 161 -8.08 -10.04 6.97
CA MET A 161 -7.50 -10.42 5.68
C MET A 161 -7.06 -11.88 5.64
N LEU A 162 -6.46 -12.40 6.72
CA LEU A 162 -6.09 -13.81 6.83
C LEU A 162 -7.30 -14.73 6.78
N ASP A 163 -8.30 -14.44 7.61
CA ASP A 163 -9.60 -15.14 7.66
C ASP A 163 -10.31 -15.07 6.31
N GLY A 164 -10.23 -13.91 5.65
CA GLY A 164 -10.71 -13.72 4.29
C GLY A 164 -10.05 -14.64 3.27
N GLY A 165 -8.81 -15.09 3.48
CA GLY A 165 -8.03 -15.91 2.55
C GLY A 165 -6.96 -15.13 1.77
N ALA A 166 -6.58 -13.94 2.24
CA ALA A 166 -5.45 -13.20 1.69
C ALA A 166 -4.15 -14.01 1.83
N ASP A 167 -3.28 -13.93 0.82
CA ASP A 167 -1.97 -14.57 0.89
C ASP A 167 -1.10 -13.86 1.93
N PRO A 168 -0.61 -14.52 3.00
CA PRO A 168 0.22 -13.87 4.00
C PRO A 168 1.53 -13.33 3.41
N ARG A 169 2.01 -13.85 2.27
CA ARG A 169 3.17 -13.26 1.55
C ARG A 169 2.86 -11.88 0.99
N TYR A 170 1.62 -11.63 0.57
CA TYR A 170 1.19 -10.30 0.17
C TYR A 170 1.20 -9.35 1.37
N LEU A 171 0.69 -9.80 2.52
CA LEU A 171 0.71 -9.03 3.76
C LEU A 171 2.16 -8.73 4.20
N ALA A 172 3.05 -9.71 4.17
CA ALA A 172 4.47 -9.55 4.48
C ALA A 172 5.14 -8.45 3.62
N ARG A 173 4.88 -8.42 2.31
CA ARG A 173 5.39 -7.34 1.42
C ARG A 173 4.89 -5.96 1.85
N ARG A 174 3.62 -5.86 2.26
CA ARG A 174 3.01 -4.61 2.71
C ARG A 174 3.57 -4.17 4.07
N ILE A 175 3.81 -5.11 4.98
CA ILE A 175 4.43 -4.88 6.29
C ILE A 175 5.86 -4.34 6.11
N VAL A 176 6.67 -4.97 5.26
CA VAL A 176 8.03 -4.48 4.93
C VAL A 176 7.97 -3.08 4.30
N ARG A 177 6.98 -2.81 3.44
CA ARG A 177 6.79 -1.48 2.85
C ARG A 177 6.53 -0.41 3.92
N MET A 178 5.68 -0.68 4.90
CA MET A 178 5.37 0.25 6.00
C MET A 178 6.63 0.60 6.82
N ALA A 179 7.54 -0.35 7.04
CA ALA A 179 8.80 -0.09 7.73
C ALA A 179 9.65 1.00 7.03
N TRP A 180 9.69 0.99 5.70
CA TRP A 180 10.45 1.98 4.92
C TRP A 180 9.68 3.30 4.68
N GLU A 181 8.36 3.25 4.63
CA GLU A 181 7.51 4.40 4.29
C GLU A 181 7.09 5.23 5.51
N ASP A 182 6.63 4.57 6.58
CA ASP A 182 5.97 5.24 7.70
C ASP A 182 6.82 5.26 8.98
N ILE A 183 7.82 4.39 9.11
CA ILE A 183 8.75 4.36 10.25
C ILE A 183 10.10 4.97 9.84
N GLY A 184 10.69 4.48 8.74
CA GLY A 184 11.88 5.05 8.13
C GLY A 184 13.07 5.13 9.08
N LEU A 185 13.77 6.27 9.06
CA LEU A 185 14.96 6.48 9.90
C LEU A 185 14.64 6.83 11.35
N ALA A 186 13.35 6.98 11.72
CA ALA A 186 12.97 7.18 13.12
C ALA A 186 13.24 5.92 13.94
N ASP A 187 13.11 4.74 13.33
CA ASP A 187 13.58 3.48 13.88
C ASP A 187 14.00 2.50 12.77
N PRO A 188 15.28 2.55 12.32
CA PRO A 188 15.76 1.71 11.23
C PRO A 188 15.66 0.19 11.49
N ARG A 189 15.53 -0.23 12.76
CA ARG A 189 15.42 -1.65 13.13
C ARG A 189 14.13 -2.28 12.60
N ALA A 190 13.09 -1.47 12.38
CA ALA A 190 11.83 -1.89 11.79
C ALA A 190 12.02 -2.64 10.45
N ALA A 191 12.99 -2.21 9.63
CA ALA A 191 13.28 -2.88 8.36
C ALA A 191 13.76 -4.32 8.57
N ARG A 192 14.62 -4.57 9.56
CA ARG A 192 15.11 -5.92 9.84
C ARG A 192 14.04 -6.78 10.52
N ILE A 193 13.30 -6.24 11.48
CA ILE A 193 12.21 -6.96 12.17
C ILE A 193 11.15 -7.46 11.18
N THR A 194 10.76 -6.62 10.23
CA THR A 194 9.76 -7.01 9.21
C THR A 194 10.29 -8.03 8.21
N LEU A 195 11.58 -7.96 7.85
CA LEU A 195 12.24 -8.97 7.02
C LEU A 195 12.39 -10.31 7.75
N ASP A 196 12.79 -10.29 9.01
CA ASP A 196 12.90 -11.50 9.85
C ASP A 196 11.53 -12.17 10.02
N ALA A 197 10.47 -11.38 10.19
CA ALA A 197 9.11 -11.90 10.24
C ALA A 197 8.67 -12.54 8.91
N ALA A 198 8.99 -11.91 7.77
CA ALA A 198 8.72 -12.48 6.45
C ALA A 198 9.50 -13.79 6.22
N GLU A 199 10.79 -13.82 6.60
CA GLU A 199 11.62 -15.03 6.51
C GLU A 199 11.12 -16.15 7.44
N THR A 200 10.69 -15.78 8.65
CA THR A 200 10.07 -16.72 9.59
C THR A 200 8.81 -17.32 8.99
N TYR A 201 7.95 -16.52 8.34
CA TYR A 201 6.78 -17.03 7.65
C TYR A 201 7.14 -17.97 6.51
N GLU A 202 8.16 -17.67 5.69
CA GLU A 202 8.60 -18.59 4.63
C GLU A 202 9.09 -19.94 5.16
N ARG A 203 9.65 -19.97 6.38
CA ARG A 203 10.14 -21.19 7.02
C ARG A 203 9.04 -22.00 7.70
N LEU A 204 8.08 -21.34 8.35
CA LEU A 204 7.07 -21.99 9.19
C LEU A 204 5.72 -22.17 8.50
N GLY A 205 5.36 -21.32 7.54
CA GLY A 205 4.04 -21.32 6.91
C GLY A 205 2.91 -20.93 7.85
N SER A 206 1.67 -21.20 7.46
CA SER A 206 0.50 -20.96 8.30
C SER A 206 0.14 -22.19 9.14
N PRO A 207 -0.32 -22.01 10.39
CA PRO A 207 -0.54 -20.73 11.09
C PRO A 207 0.71 -20.16 11.82
N GLU A 208 1.75 -20.95 12.08
CA GLU A 208 2.83 -20.58 13.01
C GLU A 208 3.62 -19.34 12.58
N GLY A 209 3.86 -19.17 11.29
CA GLY A 209 4.55 -18.03 10.71
C GLY A 209 3.72 -16.74 10.70
N GLU A 210 2.39 -16.83 10.76
CA GLU A 210 1.50 -15.65 10.78
C GLU A 210 1.69 -14.85 12.06
N LEU A 211 2.02 -15.53 13.18
CA LEU A 211 2.34 -14.89 14.44
C LEU A 211 3.55 -13.96 14.32
N ALA A 212 4.56 -14.32 13.54
CA ALA A 212 5.72 -13.46 13.32
C ALA A 212 5.34 -12.17 12.57
N LEU A 213 4.46 -12.27 11.56
CA LEU A 213 3.94 -11.11 10.84
C LEU A 213 3.07 -10.22 11.74
N ALA A 214 2.23 -10.81 12.60
CA ALA A 214 1.43 -10.09 13.57
C ALA A 214 2.30 -9.31 14.58
N GLN A 215 3.36 -9.93 15.10
CA GLN A 215 4.31 -9.26 16.01
C GLN A 215 5.06 -8.12 15.33
N ALA A 216 5.45 -8.29 14.05
CA ALA A 216 6.05 -7.20 13.28
C ALA A 216 5.07 -6.03 13.07
N LEU A 217 3.80 -6.30 12.79
CA LEU A 217 2.76 -5.26 12.68
C LEU A 217 2.59 -4.47 13.98
N LEU A 218 2.51 -5.17 15.11
CA LEU A 218 2.44 -4.53 16.43
C LEU A 218 3.64 -3.62 16.69
N TYR A 219 4.85 -4.11 16.38
CA TYR A 219 6.06 -3.32 16.49
C TYR A 219 5.98 -2.04 15.65
N LEU A 220 5.59 -2.14 14.39
CA LEU A 220 5.45 -0.98 13.50
C LEU A 220 4.38 0.00 14.01
N ALA A 221 3.26 -0.50 14.51
CA ALA A 221 2.16 0.32 15.02
C ALA A 221 2.62 1.19 16.19
N VAL A 222 3.47 0.68 17.09
CA VAL A 222 3.96 1.46 18.25
C VAL A 222 5.29 2.17 18.02
N ALA A 223 5.98 1.91 16.90
CA ALA A 223 7.26 2.54 16.58
C ALA A 223 7.13 4.06 16.33
N PRO A 224 8.20 4.85 16.59
CA PRO A 224 8.27 6.25 16.16
C PRO A 224 8.05 6.36 14.64
N LYS A 225 7.16 7.26 14.23
CA LYS A 225 6.79 7.42 12.82
C LYS A 225 7.67 8.47 12.14
N SER A 226 8.11 8.19 10.92
CA SER A 226 8.68 9.19 10.01
C SER A 226 8.55 8.77 8.56
N ASN A 227 7.97 9.67 7.76
CA ASN A 227 7.99 9.62 6.29
C ASN A 227 9.01 10.61 5.71
N ALA A 228 9.93 11.16 6.51
CA ALA A 228 10.89 12.19 6.06
C ALA A 228 11.79 11.66 4.92
N GLY A 229 12.32 10.45 5.06
CA GLY A 229 13.12 9.80 4.01
C GLY A 229 12.30 9.52 2.74
N TYR A 230 11.05 9.08 2.89
CA TYR A 230 10.12 8.84 1.78
C TYR A 230 9.83 10.14 1.00
N ASN A 231 9.51 11.23 1.71
CA ASN A 231 9.26 12.53 1.10
C ASN A 231 10.53 13.09 0.44
N ALA A 232 11.70 12.95 1.07
CA ALA A 232 12.97 13.38 0.51
C ALA A 232 13.28 12.68 -0.82
N TYR A 233 13.12 11.35 -0.86
CA TYR A 233 13.30 10.56 -2.07
C TYR A 233 12.35 11.00 -3.19
N ASN A 234 11.06 11.17 -2.87
CA ASN A 234 10.06 11.60 -3.85
C ASN A 234 10.32 13.02 -4.37
N ALA A 235 10.74 13.94 -3.50
CA ALA A 235 11.10 15.30 -3.89
C ALA A 235 12.33 15.30 -4.83
N ALA A 236 13.38 14.55 -4.50
CA ALA A 236 14.56 14.40 -5.34
C ALA A 236 14.23 13.76 -6.69
N ARG A 237 13.41 12.69 -6.69
CA ARG A 237 12.92 12.03 -7.91
C ARG A 237 12.12 12.97 -8.80
N ALA A 238 11.19 13.73 -8.23
CA ALA A 238 10.35 14.68 -8.96
C ALA A 238 11.18 15.85 -9.52
N PHE A 239 12.20 16.29 -8.78
CA PHE A 239 13.14 17.31 -9.23
C PHE A 239 13.95 16.81 -10.44
N VAL A 240 14.62 15.66 -10.31
CA VAL A 240 15.46 15.08 -11.38
C VAL A 240 14.64 14.79 -12.63
N ALA A 241 13.39 14.34 -12.51
CA ALA A 241 12.53 14.08 -13.66
C ALA A 241 12.22 15.33 -14.51
N LYS A 242 12.36 16.53 -13.94
CA LYS A 242 12.10 17.82 -14.60
C LYS A 242 13.38 18.61 -14.88
N ASP A 243 14.52 18.16 -14.35
CA ASP A 243 15.80 18.85 -14.49
C ASP A 243 16.52 18.42 -15.77
N LYS A 244 17.48 19.24 -16.20
CA LYS A 244 18.41 18.88 -17.28
C LYS A 244 19.46 17.91 -16.76
N SER A 245 20.07 17.14 -17.65
CA SER A 245 21.27 16.36 -17.31
C SER A 245 22.43 17.29 -16.97
N ARG A 246 22.80 17.37 -15.69
CA ARG A 246 23.94 18.15 -15.19
C ARG A 246 25.18 17.28 -15.09
N ALA A 247 26.34 17.90 -15.27
CA ALA A 247 27.61 17.20 -15.10
C ALA A 247 27.95 17.02 -13.62
N VAL A 248 28.64 15.93 -13.30
CA VAL A 248 29.23 15.73 -11.97
C VAL A 248 30.34 16.78 -11.77
N PRO A 249 30.39 17.50 -10.63
CA PRO A 249 31.48 18.42 -10.28
C PRO A 249 32.86 17.76 -10.39
N VAL A 250 33.88 18.51 -10.83
CA VAL A 250 35.21 17.94 -11.13
C VAL A 250 35.85 17.29 -9.92
N HIS A 251 35.67 17.85 -8.73
CA HIS A 251 36.20 17.30 -7.46
C HIS A 251 35.50 16.01 -7.02
N LEU A 252 34.36 15.65 -7.60
CA LEU A 252 33.65 14.39 -7.33
C LEU A 252 33.81 13.34 -8.44
N ARG A 253 34.43 13.70 -9.57
CA ARG A 253 34.65 12.76 -10.67
C ARG A 253 35.69 11.72 -10.28
N ASN A 254 35.45 10.48 -10.68
CA ASN A 254 36.48 9.45 -10.60
C ASN A 254 37.62 9.78 -11.60
N ALA A 255 38.87 9.61 -11.18
CA ALA A 255 40.06 9.83 -12.01
C ALA A 255 40.91 8.54 -12.10
N PRO A 256 40.37 7.45 -12.69
CA PRO A 256 41.05 6.15 -12.69
C PRO A 256 42.23 6.08 -13.67
N THR A 257 42.31 6.97 -14.66
CA THR A 257 43.38 6.95 -15.68
C THR A 257 44.45 8.01 -15.43
N LYS A 258 45.67 7.77 -15.93
CA LYS A 258 46.80 8.70 -15.82
C LYS A 258 46.50 10.05 -16.50
N LEU A 259 45.85 10.02 -17.67
CA LEU A 259 45.39 11.21 -18.40
C LEU A 259 44.37 12.02 -17.59
N MET A 260 43.43 11.37 -16.88
CA MET A 260 42.44 12.07 -16.04
C MET A 260 43.12 12.78 -14.85
N LYS A 261 44.12 12.16 -14.23
CA LYS A 261 44.92 12.80 -13.17
C LYS A 261 45.71 14.00 -13.70
N GLU A 262 46.35 13.85 -14.86
CA GLU A 262 47.09 14.93 -15.53
C GLU A 262 46.20 16.10 -15.96
N LEU A 263 44.92 15.85 -16.25
CA LEU A 263 43.91 16.87 -16.53
C LEU A 263 43.29 17.51 -15.27
N GLY A 264 43.81 17.21 -14.07
CA GLY A 264 43.36 17.80 -12.81
C GLY A 264 42.10 17.18 -12.20
N TYR A 265 41.59 16.07 -12.76
CA TYR A 265 40.43 15.38 -12.18
C TYR A 265 40.82 14.72 -10.86
N GLY A 266 40.07 14.99 -9.79
CA GLY A 266 40.30 14.43 -8.45
C GLY A 266 41.36 15.13 -7.59
N HIS A 267 42.15 16.08 -8.11
CA HIS A 267 43.15 16.82 -7.32
C HIS A 267 42.53 17.82 -6.33
N ALA A 268 41.29 18.25 -6.58
CA ALA A 268 40.53 19.14 -5.69
C ALA A 268 39.61 18.38 -4.72
N TYR A 269 39.60 17.03 -4.74
CA TYR A 269 38.76 16.26 -3.83
C TYR A 269 39.27 16.34 -2.41
N ARG A 270 38.42 16.80 -1.50
CA ARG A 270 38.68 16.82 -0.07
C ARG A 270 38.27 15.48 0.56
N TYR A 271 39.26 14.69 0.97
CA TYR A 271 39.00 13.40 1.60
C TYR A 271 38.58 13.59 3.05
N ALA A 272 37.27 13.49 3.30
CA ALA A 272 36.67 13.86 4.58
C ALA A 272 37.31 13.17 5.81
N HIS A 273 37.77 11.91 5.69
CA HIS A 273 38.39 11.18 6.80
C HIS A 273 39.70 11.79 7.31
N ASP A 274 40.40 12.58 6.49
CA ASP A 274 41.62 13.28 6.88
C ASP A 274 41.33 14.68 7.46
N GLU A 275 40.06 15.09 7.50
CA GLU A 275 39.62 16.38 8.02
C GLU A 275 39.04 16.26 9.44
N PRO A 276 39.01 17.36 10.21
CA PRO A 276 38.38 17.38 11.53
C PRO A 276 36.96 16.80 11.50
N GLU A 277 36.63 16.02 12.53
CA GLU A 277 35.34 15.32 12.66
C GLU A 277 34.97 14.37 11.50
N ALA A 278 35.95 14.01 10.66
CA ALA A 278 35.75 13.28 9.42
C ALA A 278 34.72 13.96 8.48
N TYR A 279 34.71 15.30 8.43
CA TYR A 279 33.79 16.11 7.64
C TYR A 279 34.50 17.28 6.92
N ALA A 280 34.36 17.33 5.60
CA ALA A 280 34.96 18.39 4.77
C ALA A 280 34.07 19.65 4.76
N ALA A 281 34.14 20.45 5.84
CA ALA A 281 33.30 21.64 6.00
C ALA A 281 33.43 22.63 4.81
N GLY A 282 32.31 23.11 4.28
CA GLY A 282 32.22 24.01 3.13
C GLY A 282 32.35 23.33 1.77
N GLU A 283 32.50 22.01 1.72
CA GLU A 283 32.44 21.23 0.48
C GLU A 283 31.00 21.11 -0.04
N HIS A 284 30.81 21.11 -1.35
CA HIS A 284 29.50 20.92 -1.97
C HIS A 284 29.43 19.64 -2.79
N TYR A 285 28.30 18.94 -2.66
CA TYR A 285 28.10 17.61 -3.29
C TYR A 285 27.08 17.59 -4.43
N LEU A 286 26.45 18.72 -4.72
CA LEU A 286 25.53 18.92 -5.84
C LEU A 286 26.27 19.57 -7.03
N PRO A 287 25.74 19.50 -8.26
CA PRO A 287 26.28 20.24 -9.40
C PRO A 287 26.50 21.73 -9.10
N ASP A 288 27.58 22.32 -9.61
CA ASP A 288 27.96 23.71 -9.32
C ASP A 288 26.88 24.73 -9.74
N ASP A 289 26.09 24.39 -10.77
CA ASP A 289 24.98 25.22 -11.28
C ASP A 289 23.63 24.89 -10.63
N LEU A 290 23.63 24.08 -9.57
CA LEU A 290 22.46 23.71 -8.77
C LEU A 290 22.56 24.34 -7.38
N ARG A 291 21.57 25.16 -7.01
CA ARG A 291 21.45 25.67 -5.64
C ARG A 291 21.26 24.52 -4.66
N SER A 292 21.74 24.71 -3.43
CA SER A 292 21.56 23.76 -2.33
C SER A 292 20.12 23.26 -2.25
N GLN A 293 19.98 21.95 -2.06
CA GLN A 293 18.69 21.28 -1.92
C GLN A 293 18.59 20.69 -0.52
N ASP A 294 17.40 20.82 0.07
CA ASP A 294 17.12 20.49 1.46
C ASP A 294 16.03 19.41 1.54
N TRP A 295 16.15 18.37 0.70
CA TRP A 295 15.09 17.35 0.55
C TRP A 295 14.85 16.55 1.83
N TYR A 296 15.91 16.18 2.55
CA TYR A 296 15.79 15.39 3.76
C TYR A 296 15.70 16.28 4.99
N GLN A 297 14.50 16.31 5.59
CA GLN A 297 14.19 17.06 6.80
C GLN A 297 13.81 16.07 7.91
N PRO A 298 14.78 15.62 8.74
CA PRO A 298 14.51 14.65 9.78
C PRO A 298 13.51 15.17 10.81
N THR A 299 12.72 14.27 11.37
CA THR A 299 11.72 14.58 12.40
C THR A 299 12.35 14.49 13.79
N PRO A 300 11.77 15.09 14.84
CA PRO A 300 12.32 14.98 16.19
C PRO A 300 12.03 13.62 16.86
N ARG A 301 11.50 12.63 16.12
CA ARG A 301 10.99 11.36 16.65
C ARG A 301 12.03 10.26 16.52
N GLY A 302 12.14 9.42 17.56
CA GLY A 302 13.06 8.29 17.55
C GLY A 302 14.51 8.72 17.27
N LEU A 303 15.22 7.94 16.46
CA LEU A 303 16.61 8.19 16.11
C LEU A 303 16.80 9.44 15.25
N GLU A 304 15.77 9.89 14.52
CA GLU A 304 15.87 11.08 13.68
C GLU A 304 16.13 12.36 14.48
N GLY A 305 15.78 12.41 15.76
CA GLY A 305 16.17 13.53 16.62
C GLY A 305 17.69 13.73 16.65
N LYS A 306 18.45 12.64 16.79
CA LYS A 306 19.93 12.65 16.77
C LYS A 306 20.50 12.87 15.38
N ILE A 307 19.83 12.38 14.34
CA ILE A 307 20.20 12.68 12.96
C ILE A 307 20.05 14.18 12.69
N GLY A 308 18.96 14.78 13.16
CA GLY A 308 18.72 16.22 13.08
C GLY A 308 19.75 17.04 13.86
N ASP A 309 20.12 16.62 15.08
CA ASP A 309 21.23 17.23 15.84
C ASP A 309 22.52 17.22 15.03
N LYS A 310 22.88 16.06 14.46
CA LYS A 310 24.09 15.92 13.63
C LYS A 310 24.05 16.83 12.41
N LEU A 311 22.94 16.85 11.65
CA LEU A 311 22.84 17.69 10.45
C LEU A 311 22.91 19.20 10.77
N ARG A 312 22.40 19.64 11.93
CA ARG A 312 22.59 21.02 12.39
C ARG A 312 24.05 21.33 12.68
N HIS A 313 24.73 20.46 13.42
CA HIS A 313 26.17 20.62 13.71
C HIS A 313 27.01 20.71 12.42
N LEU A 314 26.73 19.86 11.44
CA LEU A 314 27.44 19.91 10.15
C LEU A 314 27.21 21.24 9.40
N ARG A 315 25.99 21.78 9.42
CA ARG A 315 25.69 23.11 8.86
C ARG A 315 26.43 24.23 9.61
N ASP A 316 26.54 24.13 10.93
CA ASP A 316 27.30 25.10 11.73
C ASP A 316 28.79 25.10 11.37
N LEU A 317 29.36 23.92 11.10
CA LEU A 317 30.74 23.77 10.60
C LEU A 317 30.91 24.40 9.21
N ASP A 318 29.96 24.18 8.29
CA ASP A 318 29.97 24.79 6.95
C ASP A 318 29.91 26.33 7.05
N ASP A 319 29.01 26.85 7.89
CA ASP A 319 28.87 28.29 8.12
C ASP A 319 30.13 28.91 8.75
N ALA A 320 30.77 28.21 9.71
CA ALA A 320 32.02 28.65 10.29
C ALA A 320 33.14 28.71 9.24
N TRP A 321 33.27 27.67 8.41
CA TRP A 321 34.23 27.64 7.33
C TRP A 321 34.01 28.80 6.34
N HIS A 322 32.77 29.05 5.93
CA HIS A 322 32.46 30.17 5.02
C HIS A 322 32.78 31.54 5.63
N ARG A 323 32.55 31.75 6.94
CA ARG A 323 32.93 32.98 7.63
C ARG A 323 34.44 33.20 7.62
N GLU A 324 35.22 32.15 7.87
CA GLU A 324 36.68 32.22 7.85
C GLU A 324 37.24 32.56 6.45
N GLN A 325 36.69 31.95 5.40
CA GLN A 325 37.13 32.22 4.02
C GLN A 325 36.81 33.66 3.59
N ARG A 326 35.62 34.19 3.94
CA ARG A 326 35.28 35.59 3.67
C ARG A 326 36.19 36.58 4.38
N GLY A 327 36.61 36.26 5.61
CA GLY A 327 37.56 37.08 6.38
C GLY A 327 38.98 37.09 5.81
N LYS A 328 39.36 36.04 5.07
CA LYS A 328 40.66 35.97 4.36
C LYS A 328 40.64 36.75 3.04
N SER A 329 39.55 36.70 2.28
CA SER A 329 39.41 37.41 1.00
C SER A 329 39.19 38.92 1.11
N GLY A 330 38.88 39.45 2.29
CA GLY A 330 38.71 40.89 2.54
C GLY A 330 39.95 41.62 3.06
N LYS A 331 41.12 40.95 3.10
CA LYS A 331 42.40 41.48 3.60
C LYS A 331 43.46 41.70 2.51
N ASP A 332 43.14 41.40 1.26
CA ASP A 332 43.95 41.71 0.07
C ASP A 332 43.33 42.88 -0.71
#